data_AF-A0A7I8CC75-F1
#
_entry.id   AF-A0A7I8CC75-F1
#
_cell.length_a   1.000
_cell.length_b   1.000
_cell.length_c   1.000
_cell.angle_alpha   90.00
_cell.angle_beta   90.00
_cell.angle_gamma   90.00
#
_symmetry.space_group_name_H-M   'P 1'
#
loop_
_entity.id
_entity.type
_entity.pdbx_description
1 polymer ?
#
loop_
_entity_poly.entity_id
_entity_poly.type
_entity_poly.pdbx_seq_one_letter_code
_entity_poly.pdbx_strand_id
1 'polypeptide(L)'
;MIGYWTFLLSFVDGYKTPWVNEATMFGQVHVDLLFHSAIVNMLRLYSVGSIGVDGAIPFPYYFGSHRIVEALSGILDIQPLTFYSVVFPLLLGPLFLAMFFFFAVSFQTFLLNREYFNRDSPSLRSELFWLVSAIVFIGIFPVEFRRNLGLFDNVFHSESFGIGVLVAYLPGVFFFEYIGRRSHMRLSVVWMILGGVYLAGLCMVKFSVASVLAGTAAYLLLRLKLAWRHRLFGFLTITMPLGYGLWITRGSPSGDSGPSVMEMIKPFAFLRDLIEPRLWVVSFVAFFGPFILFVLLRLMLPRTSTRKTWPARFRALEFLDLEVLSVLLTISVIPSLVISVPQGSTNFFSEVSYWFVLPMLSVVLSDRLRK
;
A
#
# COMPACT_ATOMS: atom_id res chain seq x y z
N MET A 1 -12.81 16.76 8.99
CA MET A 1 -11.43 17.28 9.05
C MET A 1 -10.44 16.41 8.28
N ILE A 2 -10.21 15.13 8.64
CA ILE A 2 -9.22 14.26 7.98
C ILE A 2 -9.44 14.13 6.47
N GLY A 3 -10.69 13.93 6.02
CA GLY A 3 -11.02 13.88 4.58
C GLY A 3 -10.66 15.15 3.81
N TYR A 4 -10.94 16.32 4.41
CA TYR A 4 -10.56 17.60 3.83
C TYR A 4 -9.03 17.75 3.75
N TRP A 5 -8.31 17.29 4.77
CA TRP A 5 -6.84 17.29 4.76
C TRP A 5 -6.26 16.36 3.69
N THR A 6 -6.78 15.14 3.54
CA THR A 6 -6.35 14.22 2.47
C THR A 6 -6.60 14.81 1.08
N PHE A 7 -7.71 15.53 0.90
CA PHE A 7 -7.96 16.29 -0.32
C PHE A 7 -6.92 17.39 -0.53
N LEU A 8 -6.69 18.26 0.46
CA LEU A 8 -5.70 19.35 0.37
C LEU A 8 -4.28 18.85 0.12
N LEU A 9 -3.85 17.77 0.78
CA LEU A 9 -2.53 17.16 0.58
C LEU A 9 -2.25 16.74 -0.86
N SER A 10 -3.30 16.54 -1.67
CA SER A 10 -3.12 16.22 -3.09
C SER A 10 -2.70 17.44 -3.92
N PHE A 11 -2.85 18.67 -3.39
CA PHE A 11 -2.53 19.93 -4.09
C PHE A 11 -1.34 20.68 -3.51
N VAL A 12 -0.93 20.38 -2.26
CA VAL A 12 0.15 21.11 -1.55
C VAL A 12 1.48 21.06 -2.29
N ASP A 13 1.69 20.02 -3.06
CA ASP A 13 3.00 19.57 -3.50
C ASP A 13 3.28 19.98 -4.97
N GLY A 14 2.33 20.70 -5.58
CA GLY A 14 2.36 21.18 -6.96
C GLY A 14 2.03 20.13 -8.01
N TYR A 15 1.83 18.87 -7.61
CA TYR A 15 1.57 17.77 -8.53
C TYR A 15 0.18 17.87 -9.17
N LYS A 16 -0.85 18.26 -8.40
CA LYS A 16 -2.23 18.52 -8.89
C LYS A 16 -2.64 19.96 -8.64
N THR A 17 -3.61 20.42 -9.43
CA THR A 17 -4.17 21.78 -9.33
C THR A 17 -5.66 21.80 -9.69
N PRO A 18 -6.52 22.51 -8.93
CA PRO A 18 -7.92 22.67 -9.32
C PRO A 18 -8.07 23.55 -10.59
N TRP A 19 -7.07 24.36 -10.91
CA TRP A 19 -7.01 25.26 -12.07
C TRP A 19 -6.30 24.60 -13.25
N VAL A 20 -6.67 23.36 -13.56
CA VAL A 20 -5.90 22.52 -14.52
C VAL A 20 -5.92 23.08 -15.94
N ASN A 21 -6.99 23.79 -16.33
CA ASN A 21 -7.11 24.40 -17.64
C ASN A 21 -6.10 25.54 -17.81
N GLU A 22 -6.05 26.45 -16.84
CA GLU A 22 -5.12 27.57 -16.79
C GLU A 22 -3.68 27.05 -16.71
N ALA A 23 -3.42 26.09 -15.82
CA ALA A 23 -2.10 25.46 -15.72
C ALA A 23 -1.67 24.81 -17.04
N THR A 24 -2.60 24.23 -17.81
CA THR A 24 -2.32 23.67 -19.13
C THR A 24 -1.91 24.77 -20.11
N MET A 25 -2.64 25.88 -20.14
CA MET A 25 -2.34 27.04 -21.01
C MET A 25 -0.97 27.65 -20.71
N PHE A 26 -0.57 27.69 -19.43
CA PHE A 26 0.74 28.22 -19.00
C PHE A 26 1.87 27.19 -19.03
N GLY A 27 1.62 25.93 -19.42
CA GLY A 27 2.63 24.87 -19.42
C GLY A 27 3.12 24.49 -18.01
N GLN A 28 2.27 24.67 -16.99
CA GLN A 28 2.57 24.42 -15.58
C GLN A 28 2.03 23.08 -15.07
N VAL A 29 1.34 22.31 -15.89
CA VAL A 29 0.84 20.98 -15.49
C VAL A 29 2.00 20.01 -15.31
N HIS A 30 1.96 19.23 -14.23
CA HIS A 30 2.96 18.21 -13.96
C HIS A 30 2.99 17.16 -15.09
N VAL A 31 4.19 16.80 -15.53
CA VAL A 31 4.40 15.88 -16.67
C VAL A 31 3.73 14.53 -16.46
N ASP A 32 3.76 13.99 -15.23
CA ASP A 32 3.11 12.71 -14.92
C ASP A 32 1.59 12.78 -15.08
N LEU A 33 0.94 13.89 -14.72
CA LEU A 33 -0.49 14.06 -14.95
C LEU A 33 -0.82 14.03 -16.45
N LEU A 34 -0.02 14.71 -17.27
CA LEU A 34 -0.18 14.68 -18.73
C LEU A 34 0.03 13.26 -19.26
N PHE A 35 1.06 12.57 -18.80
CA PHE A 35 1.38 11.19 -19.17
C PHE A 35 0.23 10.23 -18.84
N HIS A 36 -0.27 10.26 -17.60
CA HIS A 36 -1.38 9.41 -17.18
C HIS A 36 -2.68 9.74 -17.93
N SER A 37 -2.93 11.02 -18.18
CA SER A 37 -4.12 11.48 -18.92
C SER A 37 -4.08 11.07 -20.39
N ALA A 38 -2.92 11.14 -21.04
CA ALA A 38 -2.72 10.69 -22.42
C ALA A 38 -3.06 9.20 -22.56
N ILE A 39 -2.59 8.36 -21.64
CA ILE A 39 -2.92 6.91 -21.63
C ILE A 39 -4.42 6.68 -21.50
N VAL A 40 -5.09 7.39 -20.60
CA VAL A 40 -6.54 7.24 -20.42
C VAL A 40 -7.33 7.74 -21.65
N ASN A 41 -6.89 8.82 -22.29
CA ASN A 41 -7.49 9.29 -23.54
C ASN A 41 -7.34 8.25 -24.67
N MET A 42 -6.16 7.65 -24.82
CA MET A 42 -5.92 6.61 -25.82
C MET A 42 -6.74 5.34 -25.53
N LEU A 43 -6.90 4.98 -24.25
CA LEU A 43 -7.82 3.92 -23.83
C LEU A 43 -9.26 4.22 -24.22
N ARG A 44 -9.75 5.43 -23.96
CA ARG A 44 -11.14 5.82 -24.23
C ARG A 44 -11.44 5.87 -25.72
N LEU A 45 -10.52 6.39 -26.53
CA LEU A 45 -10.73 6.61 -27.97
C LEU A 45 -10.38 5.38 -28.84
N TYR A 46 -9.35 4.63 -28.45
CA TYR A 46 -8.79 3.55 -29.28
C TYR A 46 -8.75 2.20 -28.58
N SER A 47 -9.18 2.10 -27.31
CA SER A 47 -9.07 0.88 -26.49
C SER A 47 -7.64 0.35 -26.30
N VAL A 48 -6.63 1.18 -26.59
CA VAL A 48 -5.20 0.86 -26.45
C VAL A 48 -4.57 1.86 -25.50
N GLY A 49 -3.95 1.41 -24.41
CA GLY A 49 -3.23 2.33 -23.52
C GLY A 49 -1.85 2.60 -24.10
N SER A 50 -1.73 3.80 -24.65
CA SER A 50 -0.55 4.34 -25.29
C SER A 50 -0.46 5.83 -24.93
N ILE A 51 0.70 6.44 -25.10
CA ILE A 51 0.82 7.90 -25.01
C ILE A 51 0.42 8.61 -26.31
N GLY A 52 0.22 7.87 -27.41
CA GLY A 52 -0.21 8.39 -28.70
C GLY A 52 0.87 9.08 -29.55
N VAL A 53 2.05 9.38 -28.97
CA VAL A 53 3.16 10.04 -29.66
C VAL A 53 3.68 9.22 -30.85
N ASP A 54 3.78 7.90 -30.69
CA ASP A 54 4.24 6.96 -31.73
C ASP A 54 3.07 6.15 -32.33
N GLY A 55 1.85 6.68 -32.23
CA GLY A 55 0.63 5.98 -32.62
C GLY A 55 0.07 5.07 -31.52
N ALA A 56 -0.78 4.11 -31.90
CA ALA A 56 -1.47 3.21 -30.96
C ALA A 56 -0.60 2.00 -30.53
N ILE A 57 0.66 2.25 -30.17
CA ILE A 57 1.57 1.22 -29.66
C ILE A 57 1.30 1.02 -28.16
N PRO A 58 0.94 -0.20 -27.70
CA PRO A 58 0.65 -0.45 -26.30
C PRO A 58 1.85 -0.15 -25.39
N PHE A 59 1.59 0.56 -24.30
CA PHE A 59 2.60 0.92 -23.30
C PHE A 59 2.41 0.09 -22.02
N PRO A 60 3.37 -0.77 -21.64
CA PRO A 60 3.23 -1.71 -20.51
C PRO A 60 3.44 -1.05 -19.14
N TYR A 61 2.53 -0.14 -18.74
CA TYR A 61 2.67 0.59 -17.47
C TYR A 61 1.37 0.65 -16.69
N TYR A 62 1.30 -0.11 -15.58
CA TYR A 62 0.23 -0.10 -14.56
C TYR A 62 -1.21 0.08 -15.08
N PHE A 63 -1.50 -0.60 -16.18
CA PHE A 63 -2.70 -0.40 -17.00
C PHE A 63 -4.02 -0.62 -16.27
N GLY A 64 -4.02 -1.41 -15.20
CA GLY A 64 -5.20 -1.63 -14.37
C GLY A 64 -5.66 -0.33 -13.70
N SER A 65 -4.72 0.51 -13.25
CA SER A 65 -5.05 1.80 -12.65
C SER A 65 -5.64 2.78 -13.69
N HIS A 66 -5.07 2.84 -14.90
CA HIS A 66 -5.61 3.66 -15.98
C HIS A 66 -6.98 3.19 -16.45
N ARG A 67 -7.23 1.88 -16.50
CA ARG A 67 -8.56 1.33 -16.85
C ARG A 67 -9.63 1.69 -15.81
N ILE A 68 -9.29 1.69 -14.53
CA ILE A 68 -10.20 2.17 -13.48
C ILE A 68 -10.53 3.64 -13.70
N VAL A 69 -9.50 4.47 -13.98
CA VAL A 69 -9.70 5.91 -14.23
C VAL A 69 -10.48 6.16 -15.53
N GLU A 70 -10.21 5.39 -16.59
CA GLU A 70 -10.97 5.45 -17.84
C GLU A 70 -12.44 5.16 -17.63
N ALA A 71 -12.78 4.07 -16.95
CA ALA A 71 -14.16 3.72 -16.64
C ALA A 71 -14.85 4.80 -15.79
N LEU A 72 -14.21 5.29 -14.73
CA LEU A 72 -14.79 6.31 -13.85
C LEU A 72 -14.95 7.67 -14.55
N SER A 73 -13.94 8.11 -15.31
CA SER A 73 -14.01 9.37 -16.07
C SER A 73 -15.01 9.29 -17.21
N GLY A 74 -15.16 8.12 -17.85
CA GLY A 74 -16.19 7.88 -18.86
C GLY A 74 -17.61 7.91 -18.29
N ILE A 75 -17.85 7.28 -17.13
CA ILE A 75 -19.16 7.30 -16.45
C ILE A 75 -19.57 8.74 -16.06
N LEU A 76 -18.61 9.54 -15.59
CA LEU A 76 -18.86 10.93 -15.20
C LEU A 76 -18.83 11.91 -16.38
N ASP A 77 -18.47 11.43 -17.57
CA ASP A 77 -18.17 12.23 -18.77
C ASP A 77 -17.22 13.40 -18.52
N ILE A 78 -16.12 13.12 -17.81
CA ILE A 78 -15.08 14.11 -17.47
C ILE A 78 -13.81 13.80 -18.27
N GLN A 79 -13.14 14.86 -18.74
CA GLN A 79 -11.84 14.71 -19.40
C GLN A 79 -10.80 14.11 -18.45
N PRO A 80 -9.96 13.16 -18.89
CA PRO A 80 -9.02 12.46 -17.99
C PRO A 80 -8.07 13.39 -17.22
N LEU A 81 -7.62 14.48 -17.82
CA LEU A 81 -6.75 15.46 -17.16
C LEU A 81 -7.46 16.14 -15.97
N THR A 82 -8.69 16.60 -16.19
CA THR A 82 -9.56 17.14 -15.13
C THR A 82 -9.89 16.08 -14.09
N PHE A 83 -10.09 14.83 -14.52
CA PHE A 83 -10.35 13.72 -13.61
C PHE A 83 -9.16 13.52 -12.67
N TYR A 84 -7.94 13.32 -13.18
CA TYR A 84 -6.75 13.11 -12.36
C TYR A 84 -6.46 14.29 -11.42
N SER A 85 -6.65 15.52 -11.90
CA SER A 85 -6.32 16.72 -11.13
C SER A 85 -7.33 17.02 -10.03
N VAL A 86 -8.63 16.82 -10.28
CA VAL A 86 -9.72 17.29 -9.39
C VAL A 86 -10.57 16.15 -8.85
N VAL A 87 -11.11 15.33 -9.74
CA VAL A 87 -12.11 14.31 -9.37
C VAL A 87 -11.47 13.15 -8.61
N PHE A 88 -10.27 12.76 -9.02
CA PHE A 88 -9.51 11.67 -8.42
C PHE A 88 -9.28 11.91 -6.92
N PRO A 89 -8.67 13.02 -6.45
CA PRO A 89 -8.49 13.25 -5.02
C PRO A 89 -9.82 13.43 -4.28
N LEU A 90 -10.85 14.01 -4.94
CA LEU A 90 -12.17 14.19 -4.35
C LEU A 90 -12.91 12.86 -4.11
N LEU A 91 -12.74 11.89 -5.03
CA LEU A 91 -13.43 10.59 -4.98
C LEU A 91 -12.61 9.55 -4.20
N LEU A 92 -11.35 9.36 -4.58
CA LEU A 92 -10.51 8.29 -4.04
C LEU A 92 -9.92 8.65 -2.67
N GLY A 93 -9.73 9.94 -2.38
CA GLY A 93 -9.30 10.40 -1.05
C GLY A 93 -10.21 9.89 0.08
N PRO A 94 -11.52 10.24 0.05
CA PRO A 94 -12.49 9.75 1.02
C PRO A 94 -12.63 8.23 1.03
N LEU A 95 -12.61 7.58 -0.14
CA LEU A 95 -12.73 6.12 -0.22
C LEU A 95 -11.53 5.42 0.42
N PHE A 96 -10.32 5.92 0.19
CA PHE A 96 -9.11 5.42 0.85
C PHE A 96 -9.19 5.56 2.36
N LEU A 97 -9.62 6.71 2.87
CA LEU A 97 -9.82 6.90 4.31
C LEU A 97 -10.85 5.94 4.89
N ALA A 98 -11.97 5.73 4.20
CA ALA A 98 -12.98 4.76 4.62
C ALA A 98 -12.36 3.36 4.72
N MET A 99 -11.59 2.93 3.71
CA MET A 99 -10.90 1.64 3.72
C MET A 99 -9.83 1.52 4.81
N PHE A 100 -9.07 2.59 5.05
CA PHE A 100 -8.11 2.68 6.14
C PHE A 100 -8.80 2.46 7.49
N PHE A 101 -9.94 3.12 7.72
CA PHE A 101 -10.69 2.97 8.98
C PHE A 101 -11.36 1.61 9.09
N PHE A 102 -11.90 1.04 8.02
CA PHE A 102 -12.41 -0.34 8.04
C PHE A 102 -11.31 -1.33 8.41
N PHE A 103 -10.11 -1.16 7.85
CA PHE A 103 -8.96 -1.99 8.22
C PHE A 103 -8.57 -1.82 9.70
N ALA A 104 -8.54 -0.59 10.20
CA ALA A 104 -8.30 -0.31 11.62
C ALA A 104 -9.36 -0.98 12.53
N VAL A 105 -10.64 -0.89 12.16
CA VAL A 105 -11.75 -1.52 12.89
C VAL A 105 -11.62 -3.03 12.90
N SER A 106 -11.37 -3.65 11.75
CA SER A 106 -11.19 -5.10 11.69
C SER A 106 -9.99 -5.57 12.49
N PHE A 107 -8.89 -4.80 12.51
CA PHE A 107 -7.75 -5.10 13.38
C PHE A 107 -8.10 -4.99 14.87
N GLN A 108 -8.86 -3.96 15.27
CA GLN A 108 -9.34 -3.82 16.64
C GLN A 108 -10.23 -5.01 17.04
N THR A 109 -11.16 -5.40 16.17
CA THR A 109 -12.00 -6.60 16.34
C THR A 109 -11.16 -7.87 16.50
N PHE A 110 -10.11 -8.01 15.70
CA PHE A 110 -9.15 -9.10 15.83
C PHE A 110 -8.47 -9.11 17.21
N LEU A 111 -8.03 -7.95 17.72
CA LEU A 111 -7.41 -7.85 19.04
C LEU A 111 -8.40 -8.16 20.18
N LEU A 112 -9.65 -7.70 20.07
CA LEU A 112 -10.72 -7.98 21.03
C LEU A 112 -11.06 -9.47 21.09
N ASN A 113 -11.19 -10.13 19.94
CA ASN A 113 -11.47 -11.57 19.86
C ASN A 113 -10.33 -12.44 20.43
N ARG A 114 -9.12 -11.88 20.51
CA ARG A 114 -7.94 -12.52 21.10
C ARG A 114 -7.71 -12.10 22.56
N GLU A 115 -8.67 -11.40 23.16
CA GLU A 115 -8.64 -10.95 24.56
C GLU A 115 -7.43 -10.05 24.88
N TYR A 116 -6.89 -9.35 23.88
CA TYR A 116 -5.85 -8.35 24.11
C TYR A 116 -6.43 -7.04 24.66
N PHE A 117 -7.67 -6.75 24.31
CA PHE A 117 -8.43 -5.59 24.78
C PHE A 117 -9.63 -6.04 25.62
N ASN A 118 -10.01 -5.22 26.60
CA ASN A 118 -11.25 -5.43 27.34
C ASN A 118 -12.45 -5.06 26.44
N ARG A 119 -13.51 -5.89 26.45
CA ARG A 119 -14.72 -5.66 25.65
C ARG A 119 -15.41 -4.34 26.00
N ASP A 120 -15.23 -3.88 27.23
CA ASP A 120 -15.78 -2.61 27.71
C ASP A 120 -14.94 -1.38 27.32
N SER A 121 -13.87 -1.54 26.51
CA SER A 121 -13.07 -0.41 26.03
C SER A 121 -13.70 0.19 24.76
N PRO A 122 -14.35 1.38 24.81
CA PRO A 122 -14.78 2.12 23.62
C PRO A 122 -13.59 2.70 22.86
N SER A 123 -12.76 1.87 22.20
CA SER A 123 -11.47 2.36 21.69
C SER A 123 -11.56 3.16 20.38
N LEU A 124 -12.52 2.88 19.48
CA LEU A 124 -12.68 3.66 18.23
C LEU A 124 -13.56 4.90 18.36
N ARG A 125 -14.39 4.97 19.42
CA ARG A 125 -15.17 6.17 19.73
C ARG A 125 -14.36 7.21 20.52
N SER A 126 -13.14 6.86 20.90
CA SER A 126 -12.23 7.73 21.62
C SER A 126 -11.79 8.89 20.72
N GLU A 127 -11.91 10.13 21.21
CA GLU A 127 -11.37 11.33 20.56
C GLU A 127 -9.87 11.18 20.26
N LEU A 128 -9.17 10.43 21.11
CA LEU A 128 -7.76 10.15 20.97
C LEU A 128 -7.44 9.29 19.73
N PHE A 129 -8.30 8.34 19.35
CA PHE A 129 -8.10 7.56 18.12
C PHE A 129 -8.11 8.48 16.89
N TRP A 130 -9.03 9.43 16.87
CA TRP A 130 -9.14 10.42 15.81
C TRP A 130 -7.96 11.39 15.81
N LEU A 131 -7.50 11.83 17.00
CA LEU A 131 -6.31 12.68 17.13
C LEU A 131 -5.05 11.98 16.63
N VAL A 132 -4.80 10.74 17.07
CA VAL A 132 -3.65 9.94 16.62
C VAL A 132 -3.71 9.70 15.11
N SER A 133 -4.88 9.32 14.59
CA SER A 133 -5.08 9.14 13.15
C SER A 133 -4.82 10.45 12.38
N ALA A 134 -5.27 11.59 12.89
CA ALA A 134 -4.99 12.89 12.29
C ALA A 134 -3.48 13.20 12.29
N ILE A 135 -2.76 12.98 13.39
CA ILE A 135 -1.30 13.17 13.46
C ILE A 135 -0.58 12.27 12.45
N VAL A 136 -1.01 11.02 12.34
CA VAL A 136 -0.47 10.05 11.38
C VAL A 136 -0.66 10.49 9.93
N PHE A 137 -1.84 11.01 9.58
CA PHE A 137 -2.15 11.47 8.21
C PHE A 137 -1.53 12.83 7.88
N ILE A 138 -1.51 13.77 8.82
CA ILE A 138 -0.90 15.08 8.64
C ILE A 138 0.62 14.94 8.56
N GLY A 139 1.18 14.05 9.38
CA GLY A 139 2.60 13.94 9.62
C GLY A 139 3.08 14.96 10.64
N ILE A 140 4.23 14.68 11.24
CA ILE A 140 4.87 15.57 12.24
C ILE A 140 5.89 16.50 11.58
N PHE A 141 6.39 16.11 10.40
CA PHE A 141 7.41 16.84 9.66
C PHE A 141 6.79 17.68 8.54
N PRO A 142 7.37 18.86 8.23
CA PRO A 142 7.03 19.60 7.02
C PRO A 142 7.21 18.74 5.76
N VAL A 143 6.36 18.98 4.75
CA VAL A 143 6.33 18.26 3.46
C VAL A 143 7.73 18.22 2.82
N GLU A 144 8.39 19.37 2.71
CA GLU A 144 9.75 19.47 2.15
C GLU A 144 10.77 18.60 2.90
N PHE A 145 10.67 18.56 4.23
CA PHE A 145 11.58 17.75 5.04
C PHE A 145 11.30 16.26 4.85
N ARG A 146 10.04 15.83 4.73
CA ARG A 146 9.69 14.42 4.44
C ARG A 146 10.25 13.95 3.11
N ARG A 147 10.19 14.80 2.07
CA ARG A 147 10.81 14.51 0.76
C ARG A 147 12.31 14.28 0.88
N ASN A 148 13.01 15.10 1.67
CA ASN A 148 14.45 14.90 1.95
C ASN A 148 14.74 13.62 2.76
N LEU A 149 13.76 13.09 3.48
CA LEU A 149 13.82 11.79 4.15
C LEU A 149 13.40 10.62 3.24
N GLY A 150 13.05 10.88 1.97
CA GLY A 150 12.57 9.89 1.01
C GLY A 150 11.20 9.30 1.34
N LEU A 151 10.41 10.02 2.14
CA LEU A 151 9.02 9.67 2.44
C LEU A 151 8.10 10.43 1.51
N PHE A 152 7.16 9.75 0.84
CA PHE A 152 6.12 10.45 0.10
C PHE A 152 5.11 11.09 1.06
N ASP A 153 4.68 12.29 0.69
CA ASP A 153 3.82 13.14 1.50
C ASP A 153 2.37 12.66 1.56
N ASN A 154 1.98 11.83 0.60
CA ASN A 154 0.61 11.41 0.36
C ASN A 154 0.61 10.06 -0.37
N VAL A 155 -0.29 9.16 0.02
CA VAL A 155 -0.52 7.88 -0.67
C VAL A 155 -0.90 8.07 -2.15
N PHE A 156 -1.44 9.24 -2.50
CA PHE A 156 -1.82 9.62 -3.87
C PHE A 156 -0.77 10.43 -4.62
N HIS A 157 0.47 10.52 -4.12
CA HIS A 157 1.59 11.04 -4.90
C HIS A 157 1.81 10.18 -6.17
N SER A 158 1.47 8.89 -6.12
CA SER A 158 1.27 8.05 -7.30
C SER A 158 -0.14 7.48 -7.30
N GLU A 159 -0.94 7.80 -8.31
CA GLU A 159 -2.34 7.36 -8.41
C GLU A 159 -2.49 5.85 -8.38
N SER A 160 -1.65 5.17 -9.17
CA SER A 160 -1.59 3.71 -9.22
C SER A 160 -1.27 3.11 -7.85
N PHE A 161 -0.37 3.75 -7.08
CA PHE A 161 -0.04 3.30 -5.72
C PHE A 161 -1.22 3.50 -4.77
N GLY A 162 -1.85 4.68 -4.78
CA GLY A 162 -3.03 4.97 -3.95
C GLY A 162 -4.19 4.01 -4.19
N ILE A 163 -4.52 3.74 -5.47
CA ILE A 163 -5.52 2.72 -5.83
C ILE A 163 -5.06 1.33 -5.37
N GLY A 164 -3.78 0.99 -5.59
CA GLY A 164 -3.19 -0.27 -5.16
C GLY A 164 -3.36 -0.52 -3.66
N VAL A 165 -2.98 0.44 -2.81
CA VAL A 165 -3.09 0.35 -1.35
C VAL A 165 -4.57 0.30 -0.91
N LEU A 166 -5.44 1.11 -1.52
CA LEU A 166 -6.89 1.08 -1.26
C LEU A 166 -7.46 -0.33 -1.47
N VAL A 167 -7.13 -0.96 -2.61
CA VAL A 167 -7.57 -2.31 -2.95
C VAL A 167 -6.88 -3.36 -2.05
N ALA A 168 -5.64 -3.11 -1.64
CA ALA A 168 -4.84 -3.97 -0.76
C ALA A 168 -5.41 -4.11 0.66
N TYR A 169 -6.16 -3.12 1.16
CA TYR A 169 -6.79 -3.22 2.47
C TYR A 169 -7.90 -4.28 2.54
N LEU A 170 -8.60 -4.56 1.43
CA LEU A 170 -9.72 -5.52 1.39
C LEU A 170 -9.35 -6.92 1.90
N PRO A 171 -8.30 -7.60 1.39
CA PRO A 171 -7.90 -8.91 1.92
C PRO A 171 -7.45 -8.84 3.38
N GLY A 172 -6.92 -7.70 3.84
CA GLY A 172 -6.53 -7.48 5.23
C GLY A 172 -7.73 -7.37 6.18
N VAL A 173 -8.76 -6.62 5.78
CA VAL A 173 -10.07 -6.57 6.46
C VAL A 173 -10.64 -7.98 6.58
N PHE A 174 -10.69 -8.70 5.46
CA PHE A 174 -11.16 -10.09 5.43
C PHE A 174 -10.33 -10.99 6.35
N PHE A 175 -9.00 -10.88 6.30
CA PHE A 175 -8.08 -11.66 7.13
C PHE A 175 -8.35 -11.46 8.62
N PHE A 176 -8.43 -10.21 9.10
CA PHE A 176 -8.65 -9.93 10.51
C PHE A 176 -10.04 -10.35 10.99
N GLU A 177 -11.09 -10.11 10.21
CA GLU A 177 -12.44 -10.55 10.55
C GLU A 177 -12.56 -12.08 10.58
N TYR A 178 -12.01 -12.75 9.56
CA TYR A 178 -12.15 -14.19 9.41
C TYR A 178 -11.31 -14.96 10.45
N ILE A 179 -10.04 -14.60 10.61
CA ILE A 179 -9.14 -15.25 11.58
C ILE A 179 -9.46 -14.82 13.02
N GLY A 180 -9.92 -13.59 13.21
CA GLY A 180 -10.35 -13.13 14.53
C GLY A 180 -11.49 -14.00 15.07
N ARG A 181 -12.41 -14.44 14.21
CA ARG A 181 -13.61 -15.21 14.62
C ARG A 181 -13.41 -16.72 14.62
N ARG A 182 -12.41 -17.27 13.91
CA ARG A 182 -12.25 -18.72 13.72
C ARG A 182 -10.87 -19.22 14.16
N SER A 183 -10.87 -20.31 14.92
CA SER A 183 -9.62 -21.01 15.31
C SER A 183 -8.98 -21.78 14.15
N HIS A 184 -9.76 -22.18 13.15
CA HIS A 184 -9.30 -22.95 12.00
C HIS A 184 -9.77 -22.32 10.68
N MET A 185 -8.84 -22.14 9.75
CA MET A 185 -9.16 -21.72 8.39
C MET A 185 -9.34 -22.92 7.47
N ARG A 186 -10.48 -22.97 6.79
CA ARG A 186 -10.71 -23.88 5.67
C ARG A 186 -10.75 -23.03 4.40
N LEU A 187 -9.65 -23.03 3.66
CA LEU A 187 -9.58 -22.39 2.34
C LEU A 187 -10.14 -23.37 1.32
N SER A 188 -11.27 -23.04 0.70
CA SER A 188 -11.73 -23.78 -0.48
C SER A 188 -10.87 -23.41 -1.69
N VAL A 189 -10.88 -24.27 -2.72
CA VAL A 189 -10.23 -23.99 -4.01
C VAL A 189 -10.79 -22.70 -4.64
N VAL A 190 -12.08 -22.41 -4.43
CA VAL A 190 -12.73 -21.18 -4.90
C VAL A 190 -12.01 -19.93 -4.34
N TRP A 191 -11.68 -19.92 -3.05
CA TRP A 191 -10.94 -18.79 -2.45
C TRP A 191 -9.53 -18.62 -3.02
N MET A 192 -8.89 -19.71 -3.45
CA MET A 192 -7.59 -19.65 -4.11
C MET A 192 -7.71 -19.04 -5.51
N ILE A 193 -8.69 -19.50 -6.31
CA ILE A 193 -8.94 -18.92 -7.64
C ILE A 193 -9.25 -17.43 -7.52
N LEU A 194 -10.16 -17.05 -6.61
CA LEU A 194 -10.49 -15.64 -6.38
C LEU A 194 -9.28 -14.83 -5.90
N GLY A 195 -8.46 -15.39 -5.00
CA GLY A 195 -7.22 -14.76 -4.55
C GLY A 195 -6.21 -14.54 -5.68
N GLY A 196 -6.13 -15.48 -6.63
CA GLY A 196 -5.23 -15.41 -7.78
C GLY A 196 -5.68 -14.36 -8.79
N VAL A 197 -6.98 -14.33 -9.10
CA VAL A 197 -7.59 -13.29 -9.94
C VAL A 197 -7.41 -11.91 -9.30
N TYR A 198 -7.65 -11.80 -7.99
CA TYR A 198 -7.42 -10.57 -7.24
C TYR A 198 -5.96 -10.11 -7.34
N LEU A 199 -5.00 -11.01 -7.10
CA LEU A 199 -3.58 -10.68 -7.14
C LEU A 199 -3.12 -10.30 -8.55
N ALA A 200 -3.68 -10.94 -9.59
CA ALA A 200 -3.43 -10.58 -10.98
C ALA A 200 -3.92 -9.17 -11.29
N GLY A 201 -5.15 -8.83 -10.88
CA GLY A 201 -5.67 -7.48 -10.98
C GLY A 201 -4.82 -6.47 -10.22
N LEU A 202 -4.35 -6.81 -9.02
CA LEU A 202 -3.48 -5.92 -8.24
C LEU A 202 -2.10 -5.74 -8.89
N CYS A 203 -1.54 -6.77 -9.55
CA CYS A 203 -0.32 -6.63 -10.35
C CYS A 203 -0.50 -5.63 -11.49
N MET A 204 -1.68 -5.63 -12.13
CA MET A 204 -2.02 -4.66 -13.18
C MET A 204 -2.22 -3.24 -12.64
N VAL A 205 -2.69 -3.09 -11.40
CA VAL A 205 -2.85 -1.78 -10.74
C VAL A 205 -1.50 -1.25 -10.25
N LYS A 206 -0.78 -2.00 -9.44
CA LYS A 206 0.54 -1.63 -8.92
C LYS A 206 1.32 -2.87 -8.48
N PHE A 207 2.33 -3.23 -9.27
CA PHE A 207 3.14 -4.44 -9.03
C PHE A 207 3.83 -4.45 -7.66
N SER A 208 4.35 -3.31 -7.18
CA SER A 208 5.02 -3.24 -5.87
C SER A 208 4.08 -3.66 -4.73
N VAL A 209 2.85 -3.15 -4.71
CA VAL A 209 1.83 -3.51 -3.71
C VAL A 209 1.48 -4.99 -3.79
N ALA A 210 1.25 -5.50 -5.01
CA ALA A 210 0.95 -6.91 -5.24
C ALA A 210 2.06 -7.84 -4.74
N SER A 211 3.33 -7.50 -5.02
CA SER A 211 4.47 -8.31 -4.62
C SER A 211 4.65 -8.41 -3.09
N VAL A 212 4.44 -7.29 -2.37
CA VAL A 212 4.53 -7.26 -0.90
C VAL A 212 3.40 -8.08 -0.29
N LEU A 213 2.17 -7.93 -0.79
CA LEU A 213 1.05 -8.76 -0.33
C LEU A 213 1.25 -10.24 -0.65
N ALA A 214 1.76 -10.56 -1.84
CA ALA A 214 2.02 -11.92 -2.27
C ALA A 214 3.04 -12.61 -1.37
N GLY A 215 4.16 -11.95 -1.04
CA GLY A 215 5.14 -12.51 -0.11
C GLY A 215 4.58 -12.67 1.30
N THR A 216 3.74 -11.74 1.76
CA THR A 216 3.05 -11.83 3.05
C THR A 216 2.06 -13.01 3.07
N ALA A 217 1.32 -13.21 1.97
CA ALA A 217 0.42 -14.35 1.80
C ALA A 217 1.19 -15.69 1.73
N ALA A 218 2.34 -15.73 1.05
CA ALA A 218 3.20 -16.90 0.99
C ALA A 218 3.67 -17.31 2.39
N TYR A 219 4.08 -16.35 3.21
CA TYR A 219 4.41 -16.60 4.61
C TYR A 219 3.22 -17.17 5.38
N LEU A 220 2.02 -16.59 5.24
CA LEU A 220 0.82 -17.09 5.88
C LEU A 220 0.51 -18.55 5.49
N LEU A 221 0.66 -18.91 4.21
CA LEU A 221 0.47 -20.29 3.74
C LEU A 221 1.43 -21.29 4.40
N LEU A 222 2.69 -20.88 4.62
CA LEU A 222 3.68 -21.68 5.34
C LEU A 222 3.36 -21.75 6.83
N ARG A 223 2.94 -20.63 7.41
CA ARG A 223 2.80 -20.44 8.85
C ARG A 223 1.56 -21.13 9.42
N LEU A 224 0.49 -21.12 8.64
CA LEU A 224 -0.79 -21.69 9.03
C LEU A 224 -0.80 -23.21 8.82
N LYS A 225 -1.57 -23.89 9.66
CA LYS A 225 -1.75 -25.36 9.62
C LYS A 225 -2.70 -25.76 8.47
N LEU A 226 -2.28 -25.53 7.24
CA LEU A 226 -3.00 -25.91 6.03
C LEU A 226 -2.49 -27.28 5.52
N ALA A 227 -3.38 -28.07 4.91
CA ALA A 227 -2.96 -29.31 4.25
C ALA A 227 -2.08 -28.99 3.03
N TRP A 228 -1.16 -29.91 2.68
CA TRP A 228 -0.15 -29.68 1.64
C TRP A 228 -0.74 -29.26 0.28
N ARG A 229 -1.88 -29.84 -0.12
CA ARG A 229 -2.58 -29.47 -1.37
C ARG A 229 -2.98 -28.00 -1.38
N HIS A 230 -3.50 -27.51 -0.25
CA HIS A 230 -3.89 -26.10 -0.11
C HIS A 230 -2.67 -25.17 -0.14
N ARG A 231 -1.52 -25.61 0.40
CA ARG A 231 -0.27 -24.86 0.27
C ARG A 231 0.19 -24.79 -1.18
N LEU A 232 0.21 -25.93 -1.89
CA LEU A 232 0.60 -25.99 -3.29
C LEU A 232 -0.27 -25.06 -4.16
N PHE A 233 -1.60 -25.21 -4.08
CA PHE A 233 -2.52 -24.36 -4.83
C PHE A 233 -2.42 -22.89 -4.40
N GLY A 234 -2.22 -22.62 -3.10
CA GLY A 234 -1.96 -21.27 -2.62
C GLY A 234 -0.67 -20.66 -3.18
N PHE A 235 0.40 -21.45 -3.31
CA PHE A 235 1.64 -20.99 -3.94
C PHE A 235 1.44 -20.73 -5.44
N LEU A 236 0.74 -21.61 -6.16
CA LEU A 236 0.40 -21.36 -7.57
C LEU A 236 -0.44 -20.09 -7.76
N THR A 237 -1.39 -19.87 -6.84
CA THR A 237 -2.22 -18.66 -6.77
C THR A 237 -1.37 -17.39 -6.61
N ILE A 238 -0.19 -17.49 -6.01
CA ILE A 238 0.72 -16.38 -5.82
C ILE A 238 1.69 -16.25 -6.99
N THR A 239 2.35 -17.34 -7.39
CA THR A 239 3.43 -17.31 -8.37
C THR A 239 2.94 -17.04 -9.79
N MET A 240 1.78 -17.57 -10.18
CA MET A 240 1.24 -17.35 -11.54
C MET A 240 0.90 -15.87 -11.77
N PRO A 241 0.12 -15.18 -10.91
CA PRO A 241 -0.15 -13.75 -11.08
C PRO A 241 1.09 -12.86 -11.02
N LEU A 242 2.06 -13.15 -10.14
CA LEU A 242 3.29 -12.38 -10.08
C LEU A 242 4.13 -12.57 -11.34
N GLY A 243 4.25 -13.81 -11.84
CA GLY A 243 4.93 -14.10 -13.09
C GLY A 243 4.28 -13.39 -14.28
N TYR A 244 2.95 -13.40 -14.34
CA TYR A 244 2.16 -12.65 -15.32
C TYR A 244 2.37 -11.14 -15.20
N GLY A 245 2.29 -10.60 -13.97
CA GLY A 245 2.50 -9.18 -13.70
C GLY A 245 3.90 -8.71 -14.12
N LEU A 246 4.93 -9.50 -13.80
CA LEU A 246 6.30 -9.26 -14.25
C LEU A 246 6.42 -9.33 -15.78
N TRP A 247 5.76 -10.30 -16.41
CA TRP A 247 5.79 -10.45 -17.86
C TRP A 247 5.14 -9.26 -18.58
N ILE A 248 3.98 -8.79 -18.10
CA ILE A 248 3.29 -7.62 -18.67
C ILE A 248 4.01 -6.31 -18.38
N THR A 249 4.68 -6.17 -17.24
CA THR A 249 5.36 -4.92 -16.88
C THR A 249 6.80 -4.84 -17.40
N ARG A 250 7.32 -5.91 -17.99
CA ARG A 250 8.60 -5.85 -18.71
C ARG A 250 8.44 -4.95 -19.94
N GLY A 251 9.27 -3.90 -20.00
CA GLY A 251 9.38 -3.04 -21.17
C GLY A 251 9.79 -3.82 -22.42
N SER A 252 9.63 -3.20 -23.59
CA SER A 252 10.01 -3.79 -24.88
C SER A 252 11.44 -4.36 -24.81
N PRO A 253 11.68 -5.59 -25.29
CA PRO A 253 12.98 -6.25 -25.28
C PRO A 253 14.06 -5.57 -26.14
N SER A 254 13.75 -4.43 -26.77
CA SER A 254 14.63 -3.68 -27.67
C SER A 254 15.86 -3.03 -27.02
N GLY A 255 16.22 -3.37 -25.77
CA GLY A 255 17.51 -2.98 -25.16
C GLY A 255 17.68 -1.51 -24.75
N ASP A 256 16.93 -0.60 -25.35
CA ASP A 256 17.04 0.86 -25.10
C ASP A 256 16.17 1.37 -23.93
N SER A 257 15.46 0.47 -23.24
CA SER A 257 14.35 0.80 -22.33
C SER A 257 14.73 0.91 -20.84
N GLY A 258 16.02 0.89 -20.50
CA GLY A 258 16.50 1.13 -19.13
C GLY A 258 17.66 0.23 -18.70
N PRO A 259 18.16 0.38 -17.45
CA PRO A 259 19.26 -0.42 -16.94
C PRO A 259 18.88 -1.91 -16.87
N SER A 260 19.87 -2.78 -17.09
CA SER A 260 19.67 -4.22 -16.90
C SER A 260 19.34 -4.54 -15.43
N VAL A 261 18.66 -5.66 -15.16
CA VAL A 261 18.36 -6.08 -13.76
C VAL A 261 19.63 -6.14 -12.91
N MET A 262 20.77 -6.53 -13.51
CA MET A 262 22.05 -6.57 -12.82
C MET A 262 22.59 -5.17 -12.47
N GLU A 263 22.44 -4.19 -13.37
CA GLU A 263 22.79 -2.79 -13.09
C GLU A 263 21.88 -2.15 -12.04
N MET A 264 20.64 -2.63 -11.95
CA MET A 264 19.71 -2.18 -10.91
C MET A 264 20.08 -2.74 -9.54
N ILE A 265 20.84 -3.84 -9.41
CA ILE A 265 21.22 -4.38 -8.10
C ILE A 265 22.31 -3.51 -7.49
N LYS A 266 21.91 -2.66 -6.52
CA LYS A 266 22.80 -1.78 -5.77
C LYS A 266 22.50 -1.92 -4.27
N PRO A 267 23.42 -2.45 -3.46
CA PRO A 267 23.23 -2.52 -2.03
C PRO A 267 23.04 -1.14 -1.42
N PHE A 268 22.01 -1.03 -0.59
CA PHE A 268 21.51 0.20 0.04
C PHE A 268 21.11 1.27 -0.98
N ALA A 269 20.57 0.89 -2.14
CA ALA A 269 20.13 1.81 -3.20
C ALA A 269 19.28 2.97 -2.66
N PHE A 270 18.22 2.67 -1.90
CA PHE A 270 17.37 3.69 -1.29
C PHE A 270 18.16 4.75 -0.49
N LEU A 271 19.02 4.32 0.43
CA LEU A 271 19.78 5.24 1.27
C LEU A 271 20.83 6.00 0.48
N ARG A 272 21.50 5.36 -0.48
CA ARG A 272 22.61 5.95 -1.24
C ARG A 272 22.13 6.90 -2.31
N ASP A 273 21.05 6.56 -2.99
CA ASP A 273 20.61 7.26 -4.20
C ASP A 273 19.56 8.34 -3.89
N LEU A 274 18.82 8.23 -2.78
CA LEU A 274 17.72 9.16 -2.46
C LEU A 274 17.92 10.00 -1.19
N ILE A 275 18.74 9.54 -0.24
CA ILE A 275 18.85 10.20 1.09
C ILE A 275 20.25 10.75 1.30
N GLU A 276 20.33 12.02 1.68
CA GLU A 276 21.60 12.60 2.10
C GLU A 276 22.19 11.82 3.30
N PRO A 277 23.50 11.49 3.33
CA PRO A 277 24.10 10.68 4.39
C PRO A 277 23.82 11.16 5.82
N ARG A 278 23.78 12.48 6.03
CA ARG A 278 23.46 13.08 7.34
C ARG A 278 22.04 12.81 7.82
N LEU A 279 21.12 12.48 6.90
CA LEU A 279 19.71 12.20 7.17
C LEU A 279 19.41 10.70 7.28
N TRP A 280 20.38 9.80 7.06
CA TRP A 280 20.11 8.34 7.06
C TRP A 280 19.45 7.84 8.34
N VAL A 281 19.93 8.26 9.51
CA VAL A 281 19.36 7.85 10.80
C VAL A 281 17.94 8.40 10.97
N VAL A 282 17.72 9.67 10.61
CA VAL A 282 16.41 10.32 10.72
C VAL A 282 15.42 9.69 9.74
N SER A 283 15.84 9.39 8.51
CA SER A 283 15.05 8.70 7.50
C SER A 283 14.69 7.29 7.97
N PHE A 284 15.65 6.54 8.54
CA PHE A 284 15.37 5.24 9.15
C PHE A 284 14.31 5.32 10.24
N VAL A 285 14.43 6.28 11.16
CA VAL A 285 13.44 6.49 12.23
C VAL A 285 12.09 6.93 11.67
N ALA A 286 12.07 7.79 10.66
CA ALA A 286 10.82 8.27 10.08
C ALA A 286 10.09 7.15 9.30
N PHE A 287 10.84 6.28 8.61
CA PHE A 287 10.30 5.17 7.83
C PHE A 287 9.87 3.98 8.72
N PHE A 288 10.74 3.57 9.64
CA PHE A 288 10.56 2.35 10.45
C PHE A 288 10.05 2.61 11.87
N GLY A 289 10.13 3.86 12.33
CA GLY A 289 9.66 4.28 13.65
C GLY A 289 8.21 3.90 13.93
N PRO A 290 7.24 4.11 13.01
CA PRO A 290 5.86 3.67 13.23
C PRO A 290 5.74 2.17 13.48
N PHE A 291 6.50 1.35 12.74
CA PHE A 291 6.52 -0.09 12.95
C PHE A 291 7.17 -0.47 14.28
N ILE A 292 8.35 0.09 14.59
CA ILE A 292 9.05 -0.16 15.86
C ILE A 292 8.14 0.22 17.04
N LEU A 293 7.52 1.40 16.98
CA LEU A 293 6.58 1.88 17.99
C LEU A 293 5.37 0.95 18.11
N PHE A 294 4.80 0.51 16.98
CA PHE A 294 3.72 -0.47 16.99
C PHE A 294 4.13 -1.76 17.71
N VAL A 295 5.29 -2.34 17.36
CA VAL A 295 5.80 -3.56 18.00
C VAL A 295 5.97 -3.35 19.51
N LEU A 296 6.61 -2.25 19.93
CA LEU A 296 6.83 -1.94 21.35
C LEU A 296 5.51 -1.85 22.12
N LEU A 297 4.58 -1.02 21.63
CA LEU A 297 3.27 -0.83 22.29
C LEU A 297 2.46 -2.13 22.35
N ARG A 298 2.55 -2.93 21.27
CA ARG A 298 1.87 -4.22 21.13
C ARG A 298 2.42 -5.28 22.07
N LEU A 299 3.74 -5.30 22.28
CA LEU A 299 4.41 -6.20 23.22
C LEU A 299 4.12 -5.83 24.68
N MET A 300 3.96 -4.54 24.96
CA MET A 300 3.60 -4.10 26.31
C MET A 300 2.17 -4.52 26.70
N LEU A 301 1.29 -4.94 25.77
CA LEU A 301 -0.15 -5.08 26.05
C LEU A 301 -0.36 -6.21 27.07
N PRO A 302 -1.07 -5.94 28.20
CA PRO A 302 -1.26 -6.95 29.22
C PRO A 302 -1.99 -8.15 28.63
N ARG A 303 -1.47 -9.35 28.90
CA ARG A 303 -2.04 -10.61 28.43
C ARG A 303 -2.57 -11.41 29.61
N THR A 304 -3.79 -11.91 29.47
CA THR A 304 -4.48 -12.77 30.45
C THR A 304 -3.74 -14.09 30.72
N SER A 305 -2.89 -14.56 29.79
CA SER A 305 -2.11 -15.81 29.94
C SER A 305 -0.63 -15.56 30.32
N THR A 306 -0.38 -15.35 31.61
CA THR A 306 0.94 -14.99 32.17
C THR A 306 1.95 -16.14 32.29
N ARG A 307 1.64 -17.39 31.91
CA ARG A 307 2.55 -18.54 32.14
C ARG A 307 3.18 -19.21 30.92
N LYS A 308 2.83 -18.83 29.69
CA LYS A 308 3.42 -19.47 28.49
C LYS A 308 4.79 -18.88 28.14
N THR A 309 5.76 -19.74 27.84
CA THR A 309 7.05 -19.35 27.27
C THR A 309 6.89 -18.76 25.87
N TRP A 310 7.83 -17.89 25.44
CA TRP A 310 7.80 -17.26 24.11
C TRP A 310 7.63 -18.25 22.93
N PRO A 311 8.35 -19.40 22.89
CA PRO A 311 8.17 -20.37 21.81
C PRO A 311 6.77 -20.98 21.78
N ALA A 312 6.16 -21.22 22.96
CA ALA A 312 4.80 -21.73 23.04
C ALA A 312 3.79 -20.70 22.52
N ARG A 313 3.98 -19.41 22.81
CA ARG A 313 3.14 -18.31 22.30
C ARG A 313 3.24 -18.17 20.78
N PHE A 314 4.45 -18.26 20.24
CA PHE A 314 4.68 -18.28 18.81
C PHE A 314 3.94 -19.48 18.18
N ARG A 315 4.18 -20.71 18.65
CA ARG A 315 3.47 -21.90 18.13
C ARG A 315 1.94 -21.79 18.23
N ALA A 316 1.42 -21.09 19.24
CA ALA A 316 0.00 -20.84 19.46
C ALA A 316 -0.60 -19.70 18.59
N LEU A 317 0.18 -19.09 17.70
CA LEU A 317 -0.25 -17.97 16.83
C LEU A 317 -0.66 -16.72 17.63
N GLU A 318 -0.18 -16.56 18.86
CA GLU A 318 -0.50 -15.38 19.69
C GLU A 318 0.22 -14.11 19.21
N PHE A 319 1.27 -14.26 18.40
CA PHE A 319 2.01 -13.15 17.80
C PHE A 319 1.83 -13.07 16.29
N LEU A 320 0.78 -13.70 15.76
CA LEU A 320 0.57 -13.76 14.30
C LEU A 320 0.53 -12.37 13.65
N ASP A 321 -0.04 -11.37 14.32
CA ASP A 321 -0.05 -9.97 13.85
C ASP A 321 1.35 -9.36 13.76
N LEU A 322 2.18 -9.55 14.79
CA LEU A 322 3.58 -9.10 14.79
C LEU A 322 4.41 -9.86 13.75
N GLU A 323 4.21 -11.16 13.64
CA GLU A 323 4.87 -12.04 12.66
C GLU A 323 4.57 -11.58 11.24
N VAL A 324 3.29 -11.41 10.91
CA VAL A 324 2.81 -10.97 9.58
C VAL A 324 3.35 -9.59 9.24
N LEU A 325 3.28 -8.63 10.17
CA LEU A 325 3.80 -7.29 9.91
C LEU A 325 5.32 -7.25 9.78
N SER A 326 6.05 -8.07 10.54
CA SER A 326 7.51 -8.15 10.41
C SER A 326 7.91 -8.71 9.04
N VAL A 327 7.16 -9.70 8.55
CA VAL A 327 7.34 -10.27 7.21
C VAL A 327 6.98 -9.25 6.14
N LEU A 328 5.84 -8.57 6.28
CA LEU A 328 5.39 -7.53 5.36
C LEU A 328 6.45 -6.42 5.27
N LEU A 329 6.98 -5.95 6.40
CA LEU A 329 8.08 -5.00 6.46
C LEU A 329 9.32 -5.53 5.74
N THR A 330 9.76 -6.74 6.06
CA THR A 330 10.97 -7.33 5.47
C THR A 330 10.85 -7.41 3.94
N ILE A 331 9.73 -7.92 3.42
CA ILE A 331 9.48 -8.02 1.98
C ILE A 331 9.37 -6.65 1.32
N SER A 332 8.81 -5.66 2.02
CA SER A 332 8.68 -4.29 1.51
C SER A 332 10.03 -3.57 1.41
N VAL A 333 10.95 -3.82 2.34
CA VAL A 333 12.22 -3.10 2.47
C VAL A 333 13.32 -3.69 1.62
N ILE A 334 13.38 -5.02 1.49
CA ILE A 334 14.44 -5.71 0.74
C ILE A 334 14.57 -5.16 -0.69
N PRO A 335 13.49 -5.03 -1.50
CA PRO A 335 13.60 -4.47 -2.84
C PRO A 335 14.18 -3.06 -2.85
N SER A 336 13.79 -2.20 -1.90
CA SER A 336 14.28 -0.83 -1.82
C SER A 336 15.74 -0.75 -1.38
N LEU A 337 16.21 -1.71 -0.58
CA LEU A 337 17.62 -1.79 -0.18
C LEU A 337 18.51 -2.44 -1.25
N VAL A 338 17.98 -3.31 -2.10
CA VAL A 338 18.80 -4.12 -3.03
C VAL A 338 18.73 -3.60 -4.46
N ILE A 339 17.62 -2.95 -4.85
CA ILE A 339 17.34 -2.57 -6.23
C ILE A 339 17.23 -1.05 -6.33
N SER A 340 17.94 -0.46 -7.30
CA SER A 340 17.86 0.92 -7.74
C SER A 340 16.96 0.98 -8.97
N VAL A 341 15.66 1.23 -8.76
CA VAL A 341 14.73 1.51 -9.85
C VAL A 341 14.78 3.02 -10.12
N PRO A 342 14.88 3.45 -11.40
CA PRO A 342 14.85 4.86 -11.75
C PRO A 342 13.66 5.62 -11.14
N GLN A 343 13.83 6.93 -10.98
CA GLN A 343 12.79 7.85 -10.48
C GLN A 343 12.29 7.53 -9.06
N GLY A 344 13.07 6.82 -8.24
CA GLY A 344 12.71 6.51 -6.85
C GLY A 344 11.54 5.53 -6.70
N SER A 345 11.17 4.81 -7.76
CA SER A 345 10.02 3.89 -7.75
C SER A 345 10.17 2.72 -6.76
N THR A 346 11.38 2.46 -6.27
CA THR A 346 11.62 1.49 -5.20
C THR A 346 11.00 1.88 -3.87
N ASN A 347 10.73 3.16 -3.62
CA ASN A 347 10.08 3.63 -2.39
C ASN A 347 8.68 3.04 -2.24
N PHE A 348 7.97 2.84 -3.36
CA PHE A 348 6.64 2.24 -3.37
C PHE A 348 6.58 0.81 -2.83
N PHE A 349 7.69 0.09 -2.71
CA PHE A 349 7.71 -1.20 -2.01
C PHE A 349 7.65 -0.95 -0.51
N SER A 350 8.63 -0.22 0.02
CA SER A 350 8.76 0.04 1.45
C SER A 350 7.51 0.75 2.02
N GLU A 351 6.89 1.65 1.26
CA GLU A 351 5.71 2.38 1.72
C GLU A 351 4.48 1.51 1.92
N VAL A 352 4.40 0.34 1.29
CA VAL A 352 3.30 -0.60 1.56
C VAL A 352 3.25 -0.94 3.04
N SER A 353 4.41 -1.20 3.66
CA SER A 353 4.46 -1.49 5.10
C SER A 353 4.06 -0.32 5.96
N TYR A 354 4.52 0.88 5.60
CA TYR A 354 4.16 2.11 6.27
C TYR A 354 2.64 2.27 6.32
N TRP A 355 1.96 2.25 5.16
CA TRP A 355 0.51 2.45 5.08
C TRP A 355 -0.30 1.32 5.76
N PHE A 356 0.22 0.09 5.85
CA PHE A 356 -0.45 -0.99 6.60
C PHE A 356 -0.28 -0.89 8.12
N VAL A 357 0.86 -0.36 8.58
CA VAL A 357 1.15 -0.21 10.02
C VAL A 357 0.37 0.94 10.64
N LEU A 358 0.23 2.07 9.94
CA LEU A 358 -0.43 3.27 10.43
C LEU A 358 -1.83 3.06 11.06
N PRO A 359 -2.79 2.36 10.42
CA PRO A 359 -4.10 2.13 11.02
C PRO A 359 -4.01 1.24 12.27
N MET A 360 -3.10 0.26 12.28
CA MET A 360 -2.90 -0.64 13.41
C MET A 360 -2.25 0.06 14.60
N LEU A 361 -1.26 0.92 14.32
CA LEU A 361 -0.63 1.78 15.31
C LEU A 361 -1.66 2.72 15.95
N SER A 362 -2.54 3.32 15.14
CA SER A 362 -3.60 4.20 15.63
C SER A 362 -4.52 3.49 16.63
N VAL A 363 -4.88 2.23 16.35
CA VAL A 363 -5.67 1.38 17.26
C VAL A 363 -4.91 1.11 18.56
N VAL A 364 -3.66 0.65 18.49
CA VAL A 364 -2.90 0.26 19.69
C VAL A 364 -2.56 1.48 20.55
N LEU A 365 -2.09 2.58 19.94
CA LEU A 365 -1.71 3.79 20.65
C LEU A 365 -2.92 4.44 21.35
N SER A 366 -4.08 4.43 20.70
CA SER A 366 -5.33 4.97 21.28
C SER A 366 -5.80 4.20 22.52
N ASP A 367 -5.66 2.87 22.54
CA ASP A 367 -5.95 2.06 23.74
C ASP A 367 -4.94 2.35 24.87
N ARG A 368 -3.69 2.67 24.52
CA ARG A 368 -2.63 2.88 25.51
C ARG A 368 -2.72 4.18 26.26
N LEU A 369 -2.83 5.29 25.56
CA LEU A 369 -2.86 6.60 26.19
C LEU A 369 -4.13 6.85 27.02
N ARG A 370 -5.11 5.93 26.96
CA ARG A 370 -6.32 5.97 27.79
C ARG A 370 -6.12 5.35 29.18
N LYS A 371 -5.19 4.41 29.32
CA LYS A 371 -4.85 3.76 30.60
C LYS A 371 -3.82 4.60 31.32
#